data_AF-A0A4Q6EEP5-F1
#
_entry.id   AF-A0A4Q6EEP5-F1
#
_cell.length_a   1.000
_cell.length_b   1.000
_cell.length_c   1.000
_cell.angle_alpha   90.00
_cell.angle_beta   90.00
_cell.angle_gamma   90.00
#
_symmetry.space_group_name_H-M   'P 1'
#
loop_
_entity.id
_entity.type
_entity.pdbx_description
1 polymer ?
#
loop_
_entity_poly.entity_id
_entity_poly.type
_entity_poly.pdbx_seq_one_letter_code
_entity_poly.pdbx_strand_id
1 'polypeptide(L)'
;MMTNEKDQPSANGGSRWGIGSLFRDLGASAKNMVFSEIELAIAEVKQNLADMRDAYAKLVFFSVLAAFALVPFQAFLILGLGDLMGQQYWLSALIVTLAFALGGGIPAYYAYQKILAQDFKLKRTSDTIELQKRVIQDQAENLKDVTNATLRRAV
;
A
#
# COMPACT_ATOMS: atom_id res chain seq x y z
N MET A 1 12.73 71.19 45.46
CA MET A 1 11.30 70.89 45.64
C MET A 1 10.93 69.78 44.66
N MET A 2 10.87 68.55 45.16
CA MET A 2 9.64 67.73 45.30
C MET A 2 9.24 67.06 43.98
N THR A 3 9.80 65.87 43.69
CA THR A 3 9.21 64.52 43.89
C THR A 3 7.97 64.25 43.03
N ASN A 4 8.09 63.35 42.05
CA ASN A 4 7.07 62.32 41.88
C ASN A 4 7.69 61.05 41.31
N GLU A 5 8.18 60.24 42.23
CA GLU A 5 8.37 58.80 42.11
C GLU A 5 6.99 58.16 42.24
N LYS A 6 6.50 57.56 41.16
CA LYS A 6 5.45 56.53 41.22
C LYS A 6 5.75 55.42 40.23
N ASP A 7 6.07 54.29 40.83
CA ASP A 7 5.54 52.97 40.51
C ASP A 7 6.09 52.26 39.27
N GLN A 8 7.22 51.59 39.53
CA GLN A 8 7.41 50.13 39.49
C GLN A 8 6.80 49.27 38.36
N PRO A 9 7.53 48.20 37.97
CA PRO A 9 7.21 47.35 36.82
C PRO A 9 5.97 46.50 37.10
N SER A 10 5.02 46.50 36.18
CA SER A 10 3.90 45.56 36.21
C SER A 10 4.38 44.17 35.80
N ALA A 11 5.01 43.49 36.75
CA ALA A 11 5.04 42.05 36.81
C ALA A 11 3.65 41.56 37.22
N ASN A 12 2.74 41.31 36.27
CA ASN A 12 1.77 40.23 36.44
C ASN A 12 1.09 39.84 35.14
N GLY A 13 1.31 38.60 34.75
CA GLY A 13 0.71 37.97 33.60
C GLY A 13 1.31 36.58 33.45
N GLY A 14 1.43 35.86 34.58
CA GLY A 14 1.71 34.43 34.63
C GLY A 14 0.62 33.69 33.87
N SER A 15 0.73 33.72 32.54
CA SER A 15 0.03 32.82 31.66
C SER A 15 0.63 31.47 31.98
N ARG A 16 -0.07 30.75 32.87
CA ARG A 16 0.05 29.31 33.02
C ARG A 16 0.02 28.75 31.60
N TRP A 17 1.19 28.53 31.02
CA TRP A 17 1.38 27.59 29.94
C TRP A 17 1.02 26.25 30.56
N GLY A 18 -0.28 26.00 30.61
CA GLY A 18 -0.83 24.81 31.19
C GLY A 18 -0.26 23.67 30.40
N ILE A 19 0.21 22.65 31.08
CA ILE A 19 0.66 21.39 30.47
C ILE A 19 -0.35 20.90 29.39
N GLY A 20 -1.64 21.21 29.54
CA GLY A 20 -2.68 20.99 28.54
C GLY A 20 -2.54 21.72 27.20
N SER A 21 -1.93 22.91 27.11
CA SER A 21 -1.66 23.58 25.82
C SER A 21 -0.53 22.91 25.05
N LEU A 22 0.48 22.39 25.75
CA LEU A 22 1.57 21.60 25.13
C LEU A 22 1.04 20.26 24.59
N PHE A 23 0.20 19.55 25.34
CA PHE A 23 -0.45 18.32 24.83
C PHE A 23 -1.39 18.59 23.66
N ARG A 24 -2.07 19.74 23.63
CA ARG A 24 -2.93 20.15 22.51
C ARG A 24 -2.11 20.48 21.27
N ASP A 25 -0.97 21.15 21.42
CA ASP A 25 -0.08 21.48 20.30
C ASP A 25 0.69 20.24 19.79
N LEU A 26 1.06 19.31 20.67
CA LEU A 26 1.59 17.99 20.28
C LEU A 26 0.54 17.16 19.54
N GLY A 27 -0.70 17.12 20.02
CA GLY A 27 -1.79 16.42 19.34
C GLY A 27 -2.11 17.02 17.97
N ALA A 28 -2.08 18.35 17.84
CA ALA A 28 -2.23 19.05 16.56
C ALA A 28 -1.06 18.75 15.61
N SER A 29 0.17 18.71 16.12
CA SER A 29 1.37 18.42 15.32
C SER A 29 1.44 16.96 14.85
N ALA A 30 1.10 16.00 15.73
CA ALA A 30 1.03 14.58 15.38
C ALA A 30 -0.06 14.31 14.34
N LYS A 31 -1.21 14.98 14.48
CA LYS A 31 -2.28 14.93 13.47
C LYS A 31 -1.79 15.41 12.11
N ASN A 32 -1.13 16.58 12.07
CA ASN A 32 -0.60 17.13 10.81
C ASN A 32 0.49 16.25 10.18
N MET A 33 1.31 15.57 10.98
CA MET A 33 2.32 14.62 10.49
C MET A 33 1.67 13.39 9.82
N VAL A 34 0.64 12.80 10.45
CA VAL A 34 -0.10 11.66 9.88
C VAL A 34 -0.78 12.06 8.56
N PHE A 35 -1.41 13.24 8.50
CA PHE A 35 -2.01 13.70 7.26
C PHE A 35 -0.98 13.94 6.15
N SER A 36 0.20 14.46 6.49
CA SER A 36 1.30 14.63 5.53
C SER A 36 1.84 13.30 5.00
N GLU A 37 1.95 12.27 5.85
CA GLU A 37 2.38 10.94 5.40
C GLU A 37 1.32 10.27 4.50
N ILE A 38 0.03 10.48 4.80
CA ILE A 38 -1.07 10.01 3.94
C ILE A 38 -1.04 10.71 2.57
N GLU A 39 -0.85 12.03 2.53
CA GLU A 39 -0.75 12.76 1.28
C GLU A 39 0.45 12.31 0.43
N LEU A 40 1.59 12.04 1.06
CA LEU A 40 2.77 11.50 0.38
C LEU A 40 2.53 10.09 -0.14
N ALA A 41 1.91 9.21 0.66
CA ALA A 41 1.56 7.86 0.25
C ALA A 41 0.58 7.87 -0.94
N ILE A 42 -0.41 8.78 -0.93
CA ILE A 42 -1.32 8.98 -2.06
C ILE A 42 -0.57 9.47 -3.29
N ALA A 43 0.40 10.38 -3.13
CA ALA A 43 1.22 10.87 -4.23
C ALA A 43 2.11 9.77 -4.84
N GLU A 44 2.77 8.94 -4.01
CA GLU A 44 3.59 7.82 -4.47
C GLU A 44 2.75 6.75 -5.18
N VAL A 45 1.54 6.46 -4.68
CA VAL A 45 0.57 5.58 -5.36
C VAL A 45 0.19 6.17 -6.73
N LYS A 46 -0.16 7.46 -6.81
CA LYS A 46 -0.52 8.10 -8.09
C LYS A 46 0.64 8.08 -9.08
N GLN A 47 1.87 8.31 -8.62
CA GLN A 47 3.05 8.28 -9.48
C GLN A 47 3.35 6.87 -9.98
N ASN A 48 3.30 5.86 -9.11
CA ASN A 48 3.43 4.45 -9.51
C ASN A 48 2.34 4.04 -10.51
N LEU A 49 1.09 4.50 -10.32
CA LEU A 49 0.02 4.26 -11.29
C LEU A 49 0.27 4.97 -12.63
N ALA A 50 0.81 6.19 -12.61
CA ALA A 50 1.12 6.93 -13.83
C ALA A 50 2.21 6.23 -14.65
N ASP A 51 3.26 5.73 -13.98
CA ASP A 51 4.35 4.98 -14.62
C ASP A 51 3.87 3.61 -15.15
N MET A 52 2.90 2.98 -14.48
CA MET A 52 2.29 1.74 -14.92
C MET A 52 1.28 1.89 -16.07
N ARG A 53 0.67 3.07 -16.23
CA ARG A 53 -0.44 3.29 -17.17
C ARG A 53 -0.07 2.92 -18.60
N ASP A 54 1.07 3.39 -19.08
CA ASP A 54 1.47 3.20 -20.48
C ASP A 54 1.86 1.73 -20.76
N ALA A 55 2.46 1.05 -19.77
CA ALA A 55 2.78 -0.37 -19.86
C ALA A 55 1.49 -1.23 -19.86
N TYR A 56 0.53 -0.91 -18.99
CA TYR A 56 -0.77 -1.57 -18.96
C TYR A 56 -1.57 -1.34 -20.24
N ALA A 57 -1.59 -0.12 -20.76
CA ALA A 57 -2.31 0.20 -22.00
C ALA A 57 -1.77 -0.62 -23.18
N LYS A 58 -0.44 -0.71 -23.32
CA LYS A 58 0.20 -1.56 -24.33
C LYS A 58 -0.13 -3.04 -24.11
N LEU A 59 -0.02 -3.53 -22.88
CA LEU A 59 -0.31 -4.93 -22.55
C LEU A 59 -1.75 -5.30 -22.90
N VAL A 60 -2.73 -4.46 -22.53
CA VAL A 60 -4.15 -4.69 -22.86
C VAL A 60 -4.37 -4.64 -24.37
N PHE A 61 -3.79 -3.66 -25.07
CA PHE A 61 -3.95 -3.55 -26.52
C PHE A 61 -3.39 -4.79 -27.25
N PHE A 62 -2.16 -5.19 -26.92
CA PHE A 62 -1.52 -6.35 -27.53
C PHE A 62 -2.20 -7.67 -27.11
N SER A 63 -2.72 -7.78 -25.88
CA SER A 63 -3.43 -9.00 -25.46
C SER A 63 -4.75 -9.16 -26.21
N VAL A 64 -5.50 -8.08 -26.43
CA VAL A 64 -6.72 -8.09 -27.25
C VAL A 64 -6.38 -8.45 -28.69
N LEU A 65 -5.37 -7.81 -29.28
CA LEU A 65 -4.94 -8.10 -30.65
C LEU A 65 -4.50 -9.56 -30.82
N ALA A 66 -3.73 -10.09 -29.85
CA ALA A 66 -3.32 -11.49 -29.83
C ALA A 66 -4.53 -12.43 -29.71
N ALA A 67 -5.53 -12.10 -28.89
CA ALA A 67 -6.74 -12.88 -28.77
C ALA A 67 -7.51 -12.97 -30.09
N PHE A 68 -7.58 -11.88 -30.86
CA PHE A 68 -8.19 -11.91 -32.20
C PHE A 68 -7.43 -12.80 -33.19
N ALA A 69 -6.11 -12.87 -33.11
CA ALA A 69 -5.30 -13.74 -33.96
C ALA A 69 -5.49 -15.24 -33.65
N LEU A 70 -5.91 -15.59 -32.43
CA LEU A 70 -6.14 -16.99 -32.04
C LEU A 70 -7.32 -17.64 -32.76
N VAL A 71 -8.37 -16.87 -33.09
CA VAL A 71 -9.58 -17.41 -33.74
C VAL A 71 -9.30 -18.02 -35.12
N PRO A 72 -8.71 -17.28 -36.09
CA PRO A 72 -8.38 -17.88 -37.39
C PRO A 72 -7.29 -18.96 -37.27
N PHE A 73 -6.37 -18.84 -36.30
CA PHE A 73 -5.36 -19.87 -36.05
C PHE A 73 -5.97 -21.18 -35.55
N GLN A 74 -6.94 -21.13 -34.65
CA GLN A 74 -7.69 -22.31 -34.21
C GLN A 74 -8.44 -22.95 -35.38
N ALA A 75 -9.13 -22.14 -36.19
CA ALA A 75 -9.82 -22.66 -37.37
C ALA A 75 -8.86 -23.38 -38.33
N PHE A 76 -7.69 -22.78 -38.60
CA PHE A 76 -6.64 -23.38 -39.41
C PHE A 76 -6.18 -24.73 -38.84
N LEU A 77 -5.93 -24.82 -37.53
CA LEU A 77 -5.50 -26.06 -36.89
C LEU A 77 -6.58 -27.15 -36.95
N ILE A 78 -7.84 -26.80 -36.70
CA ILE A 78 -8.94 -27.77 -36.72
C ILE A 78 -9.13 -28.34 -38.13
N LEU A 79 -9.10 -27.47 -39.15
CA LEU A 79 -9.24 -27.89 -40.55
C LEU A 79 -8.02 -28.69 -41.01
N GLY A 80 -6.80 -28.20 -40.75
CA GLY A 80 -5.57 -28.86 -41.17
C GLY A 80 -5.36 -30.22 -40.52
N LEU A 81 -5.64 -30.34 -39.21
CA LEU A 81 -5.58 -31.61 -38.50
C LEU A 81 -6.72 -32.55 -38.95
N GLY A 82 -7.90 -31.98 -39.21
CA GLY A 82 -9.07 -32.72 -39.70
C GLY A 82 -8.83 -33.39 -41.05
N ASP A 83 -8.22 -32.67 -41.98
CA ASP A 83 -7.81 -33.21 -43.28
C ASP A 83 -6.75 -34.31 -43.13
N LEU A 84 -5.76 -34.09 -42.24
CA LEU A 84 -4.69 -35.06 -41.99
C LEU A 84 -5.23 -36.38 -41.39
N MET A 85 -6.30 -36.31 -40.59
CA MET A 85 -6.95 -37.47 -39.95
C MET A 85 -8.08 -38.09 -40.79
N GLY A 86 -8.19 -37.74 -42.07
CA GLY A 86 -9.20 -38.31 -42.97
C GLY A 86 -10.60 -37.71 -42.77
N GLN A 87 -10.69 -36.38 -42.76
CA GLN A 87 -11.92 -35.60 -42.60
C GLN A 87 -12.61 -35.74 -41.23
N GLN A 88 -11.85 -36.14 -40.20
CA GLN A 88 -12.36 -36.23 -38.83
C GLN A 88 -12.25 -34.89 -38.09
N TYR A 89 -12.99 -33.88 -38.55
CA TYR A 89 -12.95 -32.52 -37.98
C TYR A 89 -13.42 -32.45 -36.53
N TRP A 90 -14.37 -33.32 -36.15
CA TRP A 90 -14.91 -33.36 -34.79
C TRP A 90 -13.84 -33.75 -33.76
N LEU A 91 -12.99 -34.73 -34.10
CA LEU A 91 -11.92 -35.21 -33.24
C LEU A 91 -10.77 -34.19 -33.19
N SER A 92 -10.48 -33.57 -34.33
CA SER A 92 -9.49 -32.50 -34.43
C SER A 92 -9.86 -31.28 -33.58
N ALA A 93 -11.14 -30.89 -33.58
CA ALA A 93 -11.64 -29.82 -32.72
C ALA A 93 -11.44 -30.14 -31.23
N LEU A 94 -11.72 -31.37 -30.81
CA LEU A 94 -11.48 -31.82 -29.43
C LEU A 94 -10.00 -31.77 -29.05
N ILE A 95 -9.12 -32.29 -29.91
CA ILE A 95 -7.68 -32.32 -29.66
C ILE A 95 -7.11 -30.90 -29.56
N VAL A 96 -7.43 -30.03 -30.53
CA VAL A 96 -6.93 -28.65 -30.55
C VAL A 96 -7.46 -27.89 -29.32
N THR A 97 -8.75 -27.99 -29.03
CA THR A 97 -9.34 -27.31 -27.87
C THR A 97 -8.70 -27.78 -26.56
N LEU A 98 -8.50 -29.10 -26.41
CA LEU A 98 -7.84 -29.65 -25.23
C LEU A 98 -6.39 -29.18 -25.12
N ALA A 99 -5.64 -29.15 -26.22
CA ALA A 99 -4.26 -28.65 -26.24
C ALA A 99 -4.17 -27.18 -25.82
N PHE A 100 -5.07 -26.32 -26.33
CA PHE A 100 -5.14 -24.91 -25.93
C PHE A 100 -5.61 -24.73 -24.49
N ALA A 101 -6.60 -25.50 -24.04
CA ALA A 101 -7.09 -25.45 -22.67
C ALA A 101 -5.99 -25.81 -21.67
N LEU A 102 -5.17 -26.81 -21.98
CA LEU A 102 -4.03 -27.19 -21.13
C LEU A 102 -2.90 -26.16 -21.23
N GLY A 103 -2.54 -25.74 -22.44
CA GLY A 103 -1.43 -24.80 -22.68
C GLY A 103 -1.68 -23.40 -22.11
N GLY A 104 -2.91 -22.90 -22.20
CA GLY A 104 -3.28 -21.57 -21.68
C GLY A 104 -3.96 -21.61 -20.31
N GLY A 105 -4.82 -22.60 -20.06
CA GLY A 105 -5.62 -22.68 -18.84
C GLY A 105 -4.80 -23.02 -17.60
N ILE A 106 -3.80 -23.90 -17.71
CA ILE A 106 -2.94 -24.25 -16.56
C ILE A 106 -2.12 -23.04 -16.09
N PRO A 107 -1.36 -22.33 -16.96
CA PRO A 107 -0.65 -21.12 -16.54
C PRO A 107 -1.58 -20.02 -16.04
N ALA A 108 -2.72 -19.81 -16.69
CA ALA A 108 -3.71 -18.82 -16.27
C ALA A 108 -4.25 -19.13 -14.87
N TYR A 109 -4.54 -20.40 -14.58
CA TYR A 109 -4.99 -20.86 -13.28
C TYR A 109 -3.93 -20.62 -12.19
N TYR A 110 -2.66 -20.96 -12.46
CA TYR A 110 -1.57 -20.69 -11.52
C TYR A 110 -1.34 -19.19 -11.30
N ALA A 111 -1.42 -18.38 -12.35
CA ALA A 111 -1.32 -16.92 -12.24
C ALA A 111 -2.46 -16.36 -11.37
N TYR A 112 -3.69 -16.82 -11.60
CA TYR A 112 -4.86 -16.43 -10.82
C TYR A 112 -4.73 -16.82 -9.35
N GLN A 113 -4.33 -18.07 -9.08
CA GLN A 113 -4.08 -18.54 -7.71
C GLN A 113 -2.95 -17.76 -7.03
N LYS A 114 -1.90 -17.39 -7.77
CA LYS A 114 -0.81 -16.56 -7.24
C LYS A 114 -1.29 -15.15 -6.87
N ILE A 115 -2.18 -14.56 -7.66
CA ILE A 115 -2.78 -13.25 -7.37
C ILE A 115 -3.70 -13.35 -6.15
N LEU A 116 -4.49 -14.41 -6.03
CA LEU A 116 -5.35 -14.62 -4.85
C LEU A 116 -4.56 -14.93 -3.57
N ALA A 117 -3.45 -15.66 -3.69
CA ALA A 117 -2.57 -15.99 -2.57
C ALA A 117 -1.67 -14.82 -2.16
N GLN A 118 -1.52 -13.81 -3.01
CA GLN A 118 -0.87 -12.57 -2.64
C GLN A 118 -1.84 -11.71 -1.83
N ASP A 119 -1.70 -11.79 -0.51
CA ASP A 119 -2.05 -10.67 0.37
C ASP A 119 -1.39 -9.42 -0.24
N PHE A 120 -2.18 -8.47 -0.76
CA PHE A 120 -1.71 -7.14 -1.15
C PHE A 120 -1.32 -6.34 0.10
N LYS A 121 -0.41 -6.88 0.92
CA LYS A 121 0.25 -6.16 1.99
C LYS A 121 1.32 -5.30 1.33
N LEU A 122 1.10 -3.99 1.31
CA LEU A 122 2.16 -3.04 1.00
C LEU A 122 3.31 -3.30 1.97
N LYS A 123 4.35 -4.00 1.50
CA LYS A 123 5.52 -4.41 2.29
C LYS A 123 6.10 -3.24 3.10
N ARG A 124 6.23 -2.07 2.46
CA ARG A 124 6.72 -0.85 3.12
C ARG A 124 5.86 -0.44 4.32
N THR A 125 4.55 -0.43 4.19
CA THR A 125 3.65 0.01 5.27
C THR A 125 3.64 -0.97 6.45
N SER A 126 3.74 -2.27 6.19
CA SER A 126 3.86 -3.27 7.27
C SER A 126 5.18 -3.14 8.03
N ASP A 127 6.29 -2.92 7.31
CA ASP A 127 7.61 -2.76 7.92
C ASP A 127 7.67 -1.48 8.79
N THR A 128 7.08 -0.37 8.34
CA THR A 128 7.04 0.88 9.13
C THR A 128 6.13 0.76 10.36
N ILE A 129 4.98 0.08 10.25
CA ILE A 129 4.06 -0.15 11.38
C ILE A 129 4.72 -1.05 12.44
N GLU A 130 5.47 -2.06 12.01
CA GLU A 130 6.15 -2.97 12.94
C GLU A 130 7.32 -2.29 13.67
N LEU A 131 8.07 -1.42 12.99
CA LEU A 131 9.10 -0.57 13.59
C LEU A 131 8.50 0.42 14.60
N GLN A 132 7.41 1.09 14.24
CA GLN A 132 6.73 2.03 15.14
C GLN A 132 6.18 1.33 16.39
N LYS A 133 5.63 0.12 16.26
CA LYS A 133 5.16 -0.66 17.41
C LYS A 133 6.30 -0.98 18.40
N ARG A 134 7.49 -1.33 17.90
CA ARG A 134 8.66 -1.61 18.75
C ARG A 134 9.13 -0.38 19.51
N VAL A 135 9.22 0.77 18.84
CA VAL A 135 9.65 2.03 19.47
C VAL A 135 8.65 2.50 20.53
N ILE A 136 7.34 2.37 20.26
CA ILE A 136 6.29 2.73 21.23
C ILE A 136 6.33 1.82 22.46
N GLN A 137 6.60 0.52 22.27
CA GLN A 137 6.69 -0.43 23.37
C GLN A 137 7.91 -0.16 24.27
N ASP A 138 9.06 0.15 23.67
CA ASP A 138 10.30 0.49 24.38
C ASP A 138 10.16 1.79 25.20
N GLN A 139 9.45 2.79 24.66
CA GLN A 139 9.12 4.01 25.40
C GLN A 139 8.15 3.76 26.55
N ALA A 140 7.14 2.90 26.37
CA ALA A 140 6.19 2.56 27.42
C ALA A 140 6.85 1.82 28.59
N GLU A 141 7.85 0.99 28.30
CA GLU A 141 8.65 0.28 29.31
C GLU A 141 9.57 1.24 30.08
N ASN A 142 10.32 2.09 29.38
CA ASN A 142 11.14 3.14 30.01
C ASN A 142 10.32 4.10 30.89
N LEU A 143 9.12 4.48 30.46
CA LEU A 143 8.25 5.36 31.26
C LEU A 143 7.79 4.69 32.56
N LYS A 144 7.53 3.38 32.54
CA LYS A 144 7.20 2.63 33.77
C LYS A 144 8.39 2.59 34.73
N ASP A 145 9.59 2.40 34.21
CA ASP A 145 10.81 2.35 35.02
C ASP A 145 11.15 3.70 35.65
N VAL A 146 11.05 4.79 34.89
CA VAL A 146 11.25 6.15 35.40
C VAL A 146 10.19 6.50 36.47
N THR A 147 8.94 6.10 36.24
CA THR A 147 7.85 6.32 37.21
C THR A 147 8.11 5.55 38.52
N ASN A 148 8.53 4.29 38.43
CA ASN A 148 8.89 3.47 39.59
C ASN A 148 10.12 4.02 40.34
N ALA A 149 11.16 4.45 39.62
CA ALA A 149 12.36 5.02 40.22
C ALA A 149 12.05 6.33 40.97
N THR A 150 11.10 7.12 40.46
CA THR A 150 10.67 8.38 41.08
C THR A 150 9.83 8.12 42.33
N LEU A 151 8.89 7.17 42.28
CA LEU A 151 8.11 6.74 43.45
C LEU A 151 8.99 6.22 44.59
N ARG A 152 10.07 5.50 44.26
CA ARG A 152 11.01 4.94 45.23
C ARG A 152 11.94 5.97 45.89
N ARG A 153 12.08 7.18 45.30
CA ARG A 153 12.81 8.31 45.90
C ARG A 153 11.93 9.18 46.79
N ALA A 154 10.61 9.05 46.68
CA ALA A 154 9.64 9.87 47.40
C ALA A 154 9.11 9.20 48.70
N VAL A 155 9.45 7.92 48.92
CA VAL A 155 9.16 7.12 50.13
C VAL A 155 10.46 6.88 50.88
#